data_AF-A0A8S3SQD1-F1
#
_entry.id   AF-A0A8S3SQD1-F1
#
_cell.length_a   1.000
_cell.length_b   1.000
_cell.length_c   1.000
_cell.angle_alpha   90.00
_cell.angle_beta   90.00
_cell.angle_gamma   90.00
#
_symmetry.space_group_name_H-M   'P 1'
#
loop_
_entity.id
_entity.type
_entity.pdbx_description
1 polymer ?
#
loop_
_entity_poly.entity_id
_entity_poly.type
_entity_poly.pdbx_seq_one_letter_code
_entity_poly.pdbx_strand_id
1 'polypeptide(L)'
;MKLPKCLFDEESYNFNKTSFAQEIKLPPLDHVSKNKDIPYEEIKTNQYRNAAKMYSFKTDGNRLFQEEQAVSETRKETINKLELELNQVTNTISKCKTVKPTPEKDKSQSVVSDNVKVNVSTHNRFSALEDQNTEETRNIVNHKLLDALIITDSHGRDLDPSKLYRYRKVNVQVLPRGKKTIQGAHEYIEQTDIQAKNILVMVGSNDLSHNKSPDILAEHLSTLKNLVNNRFPNTNIHVFPLFHRLNEELFNQDVDIVNTRLERLISNSLSLVRNDNINVRNHRYCLTDGLHLSISGNFELVRAIKSHMNPVLGLKDYHNYNQSENIHQLTTPRKNHLPPQHTMPNRLFFAS
;
A
#
# COMPACT_ATOMS: atom_id res chain seq x y z
N MET A 1 35.99 -4.12 36.56
CA MET A 1 35.06 -3.23 35.83
C MET A 1 33.67 -3.85 35.87
N LYS A 2 32.75 -3.20 36.59
CA LYS A 2 31.35 -3.61 36.78
C LYS A 2 30.48 -2.40 36.41
N LEU A 3 29.45 -2.63 35.59
CA LEU A 3 28.48 -1.63 35.15
C LEU A 3 27.57 -1.17 36.32
N PRO A 4 27.02 0.06 36.27
CA PRO A 4 26.25 0.61 37.38
C PRO A 4 24.83 0.04 37.44
N LYS A 5 24.35 -0.18 38.66
CA LYS A 5 22.96 -0.49 38.99
C LYS A 5 22.14 0.81 38.90
N CYS A 6 21.11 0.84 38.04
CA CYS A 6 20.04 1.83 38.16
C CYS A 6 19.06 1.37 39.25
N LEU A 7 18.94 2.20 40.29
CA LEU A 7 17.89 2.16 41.29
C LEU A 7 16.60 2.65 40.65
N PHE A 8 15.52 1.88 40.78
CA PHE A 8 14.15 2.39 40.65
C PHE A 8 13.61 2.53 42.07
N ASP A 9 13.36 3.77 42.49
CA ASP A 9 12.70 4.09 43.75
C ASP A 9 11.21 3.72 43.66
N GLU A 10 10.72 2.96 44.64
CA GLU A 10 9.31 2.54 44.78
C GLU A 10 8.40 3.64 45.39
N GLU A 11 8.86 4.88 45.51
CA GLU A 11 8.09 5.99 46.10
C GLU A 11 7.52 6.96 45.06
N SER A 12 6.64 6.48 44.17
CA SER A 12 5.78 7.38 43.37
C SER A 12 4.53 6.68 42.81
N TYR A 13 3.74 6.04 43.69
CA TYR A 13 2.38 5.61 43.34
C TYR A 13 1.40 5.80 44.50
N ASN A 14 1.30 7.04 45.01
CA ASN A 14 0.14 7.47 45.80
C ASN A 14 -0.76 8.36 44.94
N PHE A 15 -1.50 7.72 44.04
CA PHE A 15 -2.61 8.39 43.34
C PHE A 15 -3.83 8.39 44.28
N ASN A 16 -4.25 9.60 44.63
CA ASN A 16 -5.30 9.92 45.59
C ASN A 16 -6.63 9.24 45.22
N LYS A 17 -7.01 8.16 45.92
CA LYS A 17 -8.27 7.40 45.66
C LYS A 17 -9.54 8.18 45.98
N THR A 18 -9.44 9.33 46.64
CA THR A 18 -10.58 10.09 47.18
C THR A 18 -11.21 11.06 46.18
N SER A 19 -10.52 11.45 45.10
CA SER A 19 -11.08 12.35 44.06
C SER A 19 -11.79 11.61 42.91
N PHE A 20 -11.59 10.29 42.78
CA PHE A 20 -12.14 9.50 41.66
C PHE A 20 -13.64 9.15 41.84
N ALA A 21 -14.20 9.37 43.03
CA ALA A 21 -15.58 9.00 43.35
C ALA A 21 -16.62 10.12 43.12
N GLN A 22 -16.19 11.36 42.81
CA GLN A 22 -17.12 12.51 42.84
C GLN A 22 -17.63 13.01 41.47
N GLU A 23 -17.12 12.53 40.33
CA GLU A 23 -17.50 13.13 39.03
C GLU A 23 -18.12 12.18 37.99
N ILE A 24 -18.30 10.89 38.28
CA ILE A 24 -18.99 9.98 37.36
C ILE A 24 -20.44 9.77 37.83
N LYS A 25 -21.36 10.63 37.38
CA LYS A 25 -22.80 10.32 37.40
C LYS A 25 -23.08 9.21 36.38
N LEU A 26 -22.96 7.96 36.81
CA LEU A 26 -23.41 6.82 36.02
C LEU A 26 -24.95 6.88 35.89
N PRO A 27 -25.52 6.56 34.71
CA PRO A 27 -26.97 6.51 34.52
C PRO A 27 -27.59 5.42 35.42
N PRO A 28 -28.83 5.61 35.91
CA PRO A 28 -29.53 4.60 36.68
C PRO A 28 -29.71 3.31 35.87
N LEU A 29 -29.44 2.18 36.51
CA LEU A 29 -29.60 0.83 35.94
C LEU A 29 -31.07 0.41 35.96
N ASP A 30 -31.91 1.12 35.21
CA ASP A 30 -33.26 0.68 34.93
C ASP A 30 -33.23 -0.12 33.63
N HIS A 31 -33.54 -1.41 33.72
CA HIS A 31 -33.57 -2.42 32.63
C HIS A 31 -32.26 -3.14 32.30
N VAL A 32 -31.74 -3.94 33.23
CA VAL A 32 -30.90 -5.10 32.87
C VAL A 32 -31.71 -6.38 33.00
N SER A 33 -31.86 -7.04 31.85
CA SER A 33 -32.52 -8.31 31.60
C SER A 33 -32.12 -9.42 32.58
N LYS A 34 -33.11 -10.27 32.92
CA LYS A 34 -33.03 -11.43 33.82
C LYS A 34 -32.19 -12.60 33.26
N ASN A 35 -31.00 -12.36 32.73
CA ASN A 35 -30.04 -13.45 32.49
C ASN A 35 -29.30 -13.74 33.80
N LYS A 36 -29.57 -14.91 34.38
CA LYS A 36 -29.13 -15.32 35.73
C LYS A 36 -27.65 -15.72 35.83
N ASP A 37 -26.86 -15.60 34.76
CA ASP A 37 -25.56 -16.27 34.69
C ASP A 37 -24.34 -15.36 34.75
N ILE A 38 -24.51 -14.04 34.99
CA ILE A 38 -23.37 -13.13 35.16
C ILE A 38 -23.45 -12.47 36.54
N PRO A 39 -22.47 -12.70 37.44
CA PRO A 39 -22.43 -12.05 38.74
C PRO A 39 -22.45 -10.52 38.59
N TYR A 40 -23.30 -9.85 39.38
CA TYR A 40 -23.48 -8.39 39.37
C TYR A 40 -22.15 -7.61 39.54
N GLU A 41 -21.20 -8.17 40.28
CA GLU A 41 -19.85 -7.61 40.49
C GLU A 41 -18.98 -7.64 39.22
N GLU A 42 -19.18 -8.61 38.33
CA GLU A 42 -18.45 -8.73 37.07
C GLU A 42 -18.94 -7.67 36.05
N ILE A 43 -20.23 -7.35 36.07
CA ILE A 43 -20.83 -6.28 35.25
C ILE A 43 -20.26 -4.91 35.64
N LYS A 44 -20.18 -4.61 36.94
CA LYS A 44 -19.55 -3.37 37.42
C LYS A 44 -18.07 -3.29 37.06
N THR A 45 -17.33 -4.37 37.28
CA THR A 45 -15.88 -4.41 36.99
C THR A 45 -15.58 -4.14 35.51
N ASN A 46 -16.40 -4.70 34.61
CA ASN A 46 -16.25 -4.48 33.16
C ASN A 46 -16.64 -3.05 32.73
N GLN A 47 -17.65 -2.45 33.33
CA GLN A 47 -18.00 -1.04 33.09
C GLN A 47 -16.88 -0.09 33.52
N TYR A 48 -16.29 -0.29 34.70
CA TYR A 48 -15.15 0.51 35.17
C TYR A 48 -13.90 0.33 34.29
N ARG A 49 -13.60 -0.89 33.84
CA ARG A 49 -12.48 -1.14 32.90
C ARG A 49 -12.69 -0.43 31.56
N ASN A 50 -13.91 -0.42 31.04
CA ASN A 50 -14.22 0.25 29.77
C ASN A 50 -14.16 1.77 29.90
N ALA A 51 -14.66 2.34 31.01
CA ALA A 51 -14.53 3.77 31.30
C ALA A 51 -13.06 4.21 31.48
N ALA A 52 -12.25 3.41 32.19
CA ALA A 52 -10.83 3.68 32.37
C ALA A 52 -10.04 3.61 31.05
N LYS A 53 -10.36 2.64 30.17
CA LYS A 53 -9.79 2.58 28.81
C LYS A 53 -10.17 3.82 28.00
N MET A 54 -11.45 4.21 27.97
CA MET A 54 -11.87 5.42 27.25
C MET A 54 -11.17 6.69 27.73
N TYR A 55 -10.91 6.81 29.04
CA TYR A 55 -10.20 7.96 29.58
C TYR A 55 -8.71 7.96 29.22
N SER A 56 -8.03 6.79 29.25
CA SER A 56 -6.63 6.69 28.80
C SER A 56 -6.48 7.03 27.32
N PHE A 57 -7.44 6.60 26.49
CA PHE A 57 -7.46 6.95 25.06
C PHE A 57 -7.64 8.46 24.82
N LYS A 58 -8.45 9.15 25.63
CA LYS A 58 -8.59 10.62 25.54
C LYS A 58 -7.31 11.35 25.93
N THR A 59 -6.60 10.87 26.95
CA THR A 59 -5.35 11.50 27.39
C THR A 59 -4.21 11.24 26.39
N ASP A 60 -4.12 10.03 25.84
CA ASP A 60 -3.08 9.68 24.86
C ASP A 60 -3.34 10.33 23.49
N GLY A 61 -4.61 10.46 23.08
CA GLY A 61 -4.99 11.17 21.86
C GLY A 61 -4.67 12.67 21.92
N ASN A 62 -4.91 13.32 23.06
CA ASN A 62 -4.53 14.72 23.26
C ASN A 62 -3.00 14.92 23.23
N ARG A 63 -2.23 13.96 23.77
CA ARG A 63 -0.77 14.02 23.73
C ARG A 63 -0.23 13.87 22.30
N LEU A 64 -0.74 12.90 21.55
CA LEU A 64 -0.36 12.68 20.15
C LEU A 64 -0.72 13.88 19.26
N PHE A 65 -1.86 14.53 19.50
CA PHE A 65 -2.26 15.75 18.79
C PHE A 65 -1.32 16.93 19.08
N GLN A 66 -0.86 17.09 20.32
CA GLN A 66 0.13 18.13 20.68
C GLN A 66 1.51 17.84 20.07
N GLU A 67 1.94 16.57 20.07
CA GLU A 67 3.19 16.15 19.42
C GLU A 67 3.12 16.41 17.90
N GLU A 68 1.99 16.14 17.25
CA GLU A 68 1.80 16.39 15.82
C GLU A 68 1.76 17.89 15.47
N GLN A 69 1.14 18.72 16.33
CA GLN A 69 1.19 20.18 16.18
C GLN A 69 2.62 20.72 16.26
N ALA A 70 3.41 20.26 17.23
CA ALA A 70 4.81 20.67 17.38
C ALA A 70 5.67 20.26 16.17
N VAL A 71 5.46 19.05 15.63
CA VAL A 71 6.13 18.58 14.41
C VAL A 71 5.72 19.43 13.19
N SER A 72 4.45 19.78 13.07
CA SER A 72 3.93 20.65 12.01
C SER A 72 4.55 22.06 12.05
N GLU A 73 4.69 22.65 13.24
CA GLU A 73 5.33 23.96 13.42
C GLU A 73 6.81 23.92 13.02
N THR A 74 7.55 22.92 13.48
CA THR A 74 8.96 22.69 13.11
C THR A 74 9.12 22.54 11.58
N ARG A 75 8.17 21.87 10.93
CA ARG A 75 8.17 21.70 9.47
C ARG A 75 7.93 23.02 8.74
N LYS A 76 7.01 23.86 9.23
CA LYS A 76 6.78 25.21 8.67
C LYS A 76 8.01 26.09 8.78
N GLU A 77 8.70 26.08 9.91
CA GLU A 77 9.95 26.82 10.10
C GLU A 77 11.03 26.37 9.12
N THR A 78 11.16 25.05 8.90
CA THR A 78 12.11 24.48 7.95
C THR A 78 11.81 24.92 6.51
N ILE A 79 10.53 24.92 6.11
CA ILE A 79 10.10 25.37 4.78
C ILE A 79 10.45 26.86 4.59
N ASN A 80 10.09 27.72 5.55
CA ASN A 80 10.40 29.15 5.48
C ASN A 80 11.91 29.41 5.37
N LYS A 81 12.74 28.62 6.05
CA LYS A 81 14.21 28.71 5.96
C LYS A 81 14.71 28.35 4.55
N LEU A 82 14.20 27.25 3.97
CA LEU A 82 14.58 26.82 2.62
C LEU A 82 14.14 27.83 1.55
N GLU A 83 12.97 28.43 1.69
CA GLU A 83 12.50 29.49 0.79
C GLU A 83 13.40 30.73 0.85
N LEU A 84 13.88 31.10 2.04
CA LEU A 84 14.82 32.20 2.21
C LEU A 84 16.17 31.89 1.53
N GLU A 85 16.70 30.69 1.70
CA GLU A 85 17.95 30.25 1.06
C GLU A 85 17.82 30.24 -0.47
N LEU A 86 16.70 29.75 -1.01
CA LEU A 86 16.43 29.75 -2.44
C LEU A 86 16.39 31.17 -3.03
N ASN A 87 15.77 32.11 -2.32
CA ASN A 87 15.72 33.51 -2.71
C ASN A 87 17.12 34.15 -2.72
N GLN A 88 17.98 33.82 -1.77
CA GLN A 88 19.38 34.30 -1.74
C GLN A 88 20.19 33.79 -2.94
N VAL A 89 20.06 32.50 -3.27
CA VAL A 89 20.72 31.90 -4.44
C VAL A 89 20.24 32.55 -5.73
N THR A 90 18.93 32.73 -5.89
CA THR A 90 18.31 33.36 -7.06
C THR A 90 18.81 34.80 -7.27
N ASN A 91 18.91 35.57 -6.19
CA ASN A 91 19.47 36.92 -6.22
C ASN A 91 20.95 36.93 -6.59
N THR A 92 21.72 35.92 -6.16
CA THR A 92 23.15 35.79 -6.48
C THR A 92 23.35 35.50 -7.96
N ILE A 93 22.58 34.56 -8.51
CA ILE A 93 22.61 34.21 -9.95
C ILE A 93 22.25 35.44 -10.80
N SER A 94 21.28 36.24 -10.37
CA SER A 94 20.84 37.43 -11.09
C SER A 94 21.93 38.52 -11.14
N LYS A 95 22.73 38.67 -10.08
CA LYS A 95 23.90 39.57 -10.05
C LYS A 95 25.05 39.09 -10.93
N CYS A 96 25.21 37.78 -11.14
CA CYS A 96 26.24 37.24 -12.03
C CYS A 96 25.92 37.47 -13.52
N LYS A 97 24.65 37.62 -13.90
CA LYS A 97 24.23 37.84 -15.30
C LYS A 97 24.41 39.28 -15.81
N THR A 98 24.79 40.23 -14.95
CA THR A 98 24.99 41.65 -15.34
C THR A 98 26.44 42.01 -15.69
N VAL A 99 27.38 41.05 -15.69
CA VAL A 99 28.74 41.30 -16.18
C VAL A 99 28.74 41.23 -17.71
N LYS A 100 28.62 42.40 -18.36
CA LYS A 100 28.82 42.54 -19.81
C LYS A 100 30.22 42.03 -20.18
N PRO A 101 30.37 41.19 -21.22
CA PRO A 101 31.69 40.89 -21.75
C PRO A 101 32.30 42.18 -22.32
N THR A 102 33.45 42.56 -21.80
CA THR A 102 34.27 43.66 -22.34
C THR A 102 34.72 43.26 -23.74
N PRO A 103 34.59 44.13 -24.76
CA PRO A 103 35.07 43.81 -26.10
C PRO A 103 36.60 43.80 -26.10
N GLU A 104 37.19 42.62 -26.29
CA GLU A 104 38.60 42.46 -26.57
C GLU A 104 38.92 43.12 -27.92
N LYS A 105 39.81 44.12 -27.88
CA LYS A 105 40.30 44.82 -29.05
C LYS A 105 41.36 43.97 -29.74
N ASP A 106 41.06 43.57 -30.97
CA ASP A 106 42.04 43.18 -31.98
C ASP A 106 43.12 44.26 -32.12
N LYS A 107 44.37 43.88 -31.81
CA LYS A 107 45.56 44.52 -32.35
C LYS A 107 46.48 43.44 -32.90
N SER A 108 46.45 43.35 -34.22
CA SER A 108 47.43 42.65 -35.05
C SER A 108 48.84 43.21 -34.79
N GLN A 109 49.78 42.33 -34.46
CA GLN A 109 51.20 42.56 -34.75
C GLN A 109 51.79 41.28 -35.34
N SER A 110 52.25 41.41 -36.59
CA SER A 110 52.97 40.43 -37.36
C SER A 110 54.39 40.26 -36.84
N VAL A 111 54.83 39.03 -36.58
CA VAL A 111 56.24 38.64 -36.71
C VAL A 111 56.31 37.27 -37.40
N VAL A 112 56.95 37.33 -38.56
CA VAL A 112 57.48 36.33 -39.48
C VAL A 112 58.05 35.07 -38.78
N SER A 113 57.62 33.87 -39.20
CA SER A 113 58.44 32.85 -39.92
C SER A 113 57.85 31.44 -39.84
N ASP A 114 57.72 30.85 -41.02
CA ASP A 114 57.94 29.46 -41.42
C ASP A 114 57.07 28.29 -40.92
N ASN A 115 56.47 27.65 -41.93
CA ASN A 115 56.20 26.22 -42.10
C ASN A 115 54.99 25.60 -41.37
N VAL A 116 53.89 25.45 -42.10
CA VAL A 116 53.33 24.16 -42.60
C VAL A 116 51.84 24.36 -42.95
N LYS A 117 51.51 24.18 -44.23
CA LYS A 117 50.14 24.15 -44.76
C LYS A 117 49.50 22.81 -44.41
N VAL A 118 48.40 22.79 -43.66
CA VAL A 118 47.46 21.66 -43.64
C VAL A 118 46.05 22.15 -43.93
N ASN A 119 45.58 21.86 -45.14
CA ASN A 119 44.17 21.86 -45.49
C ASN A 119 43.55 20.59 -44.93
N VAL A 120 42.58 20.70 -44.00
CA VAL A 120 41.69 19.58 -43.67
C VAL A 120 40.33 19.84 -44.33
N SER A 121 40.17 19.27 -45.52
CA SER A 121 38.88 18.91 -46.10
C SER A 121 38.79 17.39 -46.04
N THR A 122 37.82 16.85 -45.30
CA THR A 122 37.43 15.45 -45.40
C THR A 122 35.93 15.37 -45.65
N HIS A 123 35.58 15.68 -46.88
CA HIS A 123 34.41 15.13 -47.55
C HIS A 123 34.79 13.73 -48.04
N ASN A 124 34.16 12.67 -47.54
CA ASN A 124 34.10 11.31 -48.10
C ASN A 124 33.32 10.42 -47.11
N ARG A 125 32.42 9.52 -47.47
CA ARG A 125 31.90 9.08 -48.77
C ARG A 125 30.78 8.09 -48.42
N PHE A 126 29.53 8.43 -48.70
CA PHE A 126 28.48 7.41 -48.79
C PHE A 126 28.82 6.53 -49.98
N SER A 127 28.96 5.23 -49.77
CA SER A 127 28.82 4.19 -50.80
C SER A 127 28.46 2.88 -50.09
N ALA A 128 27.35 2.31 -50.53
CA ALA A 128 26.68 1.13 -50.03
C ALA A 128 27.48 -0.17 -50.23
N LEU A 129 27.06 -1.20 -49.49
CA LEU A 129 26.85 -2.62 -49.87
C LEU A 129 26.93 -3.44 -48.56
N GLU A 130 25.79 -3.82 -48.00
CA GLU A 130 25.10 -5.11 -48.20
C GLU A 130 25.69 -6.26 -47.37
N ASP A 131 24.78 -6.85 -46.58
CA ASP A 131 24.71 -8.24 -46.14
C ASP A 131 25.93 -8.86 -45.47
N GLN A 132 26.00 -8.68 -44.15
CA GLN A 132 26.26 -9.81 -43.26
C GLN A 132 25.28 -9.79 -42.08
N ASN A 133 24.27 -10.65 -42.20
CA ASN A 133 23.53 -11.25 -41.08
C ASN A 133 24.55 -11.70 -40.02
N THR A 134 24.77 -10.87 -39.02
CA THR A 134 25.20 -11.33 -37.72
C THR A 134 24.02 -11.09 -36.81
N GLU A 135 23.33 -12.20 -36.53
CA GLU A 135 22.41 -12.38 -35.42
C GLU A 135 23.15 -12.05 -34.11
N GLU A 136 23.41 -10.77 -33.87
CA GLU A 136 23.52 -10.28 -32.52
C GLU A 136 22.11 -10.38 -31.95
N THR A 137 21.90 -11.47 -31.21
CA THR A 137 20.84 -11.69 -30.23
C THR A 137 20.63 -10.45 -29.38
N ARG A 138 19.90 -9.48 -29.94
CA ARG A 138 19.10 -8.57 -29.16
C ARG A 138 18.10 -9.47 -28.46
N ASN A 139 18.37 -9.73 -27.18
CA ASN A 139 17.36 -10.12 -26.23
C ASN A 139 16.25 -9.07 -26.30
N ILE A 140 15.34 -9.23 -27.26
CA ILE A 140 14.04 -8.59 -27.23
C ILE A 140 13.39 -9.25 -26.02
N VAL A 141 13.54 -8.60 -24.85
CA VAL A 141 12.69 -8.85 -23.71
C VAL A 141 11.30 -8.59 -24.25
N ASN A 142 10.62 -9.68 -24.62
CA ASN A 142 9.21 -9.66 -24.95
C ASN A 142 8.50 -9.25 -23.66
N HIS A 143 8.37 -7.94 -23.42
CA HIS A 143 7.54 -7.36 -22.38
C HIS A 143 6.10 -7.74 -22.74
N LYS A 144 5.71 -8.97 -22.41
CA LYS A 144 4.38 -9.50 -22.67
C LYS A 144 3.40 -8.66 -21.85
N LEU A 145 2.69 -7.77 -22.54
CA LEU A 145 1.55 -7.03 -22.02
C LEU A 145 0.65 -7.98 -21.21
N LEU A 146 0.45 -7.65 -19.93
CA LEU A 146 -0.44 -8.38 -19.03
C LEU A 146 -1.90 -8.02 -19.33
N ASP A 147 -2.80 -8.98 -19.09
CA ASP A 147 -4.24 -8.72 -19.12
C ASP A 147 -4.66 -7.94 -17.87
N ALA A 148 -4.07 -8.24 -16.70
CA ALA A 148 -4.27 -7.46 -15.48
C ALA A 148 -3.04 -7.47 -14.56
N LEU A 149 -2.85 -6.36 -13.84
CA LEU A 149 -1.89 -6.20 -12.75
C LEU A 149 -2.65 -5.78 -11.49
N ILE A 150 -2.57 -6.56 -10.42
CA ILE A 150 -3.23 -6.28 -9.14
C ILE A 150 -2.16 -5.77 -8.16
N ILE A 151 -2.24 -4.52 -7.75
CA ILE A 151 -1.35 -3.88 -6.77
C ILE A 151 -2.07 -3.79 -5.44
N THR A 152 -1.51 -4.39 -4.39
CA THR A 152 -2.24 -4.61 -3.14
C THR A 152 -1.36 -4.54 -1.90
N ASP A 153 -1.98 -4.24 -0.76
CA ASP A 153 -1.38 -4.36 0.56
C ASP A 153 -1.40 -5.82 1.08
N SER A 154 -1.50 -6.05 2.40
CA SER A 154 -1.56 -7.41 2.97
C SER A 154 -2.76 -8.22 2.51
N HIS A 155 -3.86 -7.61 2.07
CA HIS A 155 -5.07 -8.35 1.68
C HIS A 155 -4.85 -9.23 0.45
N GLY A 156 -3.91 -8.88 -0.43
CA GLY A 156 -3.59 -9.70 -1.58
C GLY A 156 -2.55 -10.81 -1.34
N ARG A 157 -2.06 -10.99 -0.10
CA ARG A 157 -1.03 -12.00 0.21
C ARG A 157 -1.42 -13.41 -0.23
N ASP A 158 -2.69 -13.75 -0.09
CA ASP A 158 -3.21 -15.09 -0.39
C ASP A 158 -3.82 -15.20 -1.79
N LEU A 159 -3.73 -14.14 -2.60
CA LEU A 159 -4.19 -14.15 -3.99
C LEU A 159 -3.13 -14.80 -4.88
N ASP A 160 -3.40 -16.02 -5.31
CA ASP A 160 -2.60 -16.73 -6.31
C ASP A 160 -3.10 -16.39 -7.72
N PRO A 161 -2.32 -15.67 -8.56
CA PRO A 161 -2.74 -15.28 -9.90
C PRO A 161 -3.12 -16.48 -10.79
N SER A 162 -2.44 -17.63 -10.61
CA SER A 162 -2.69 -18.85 -11.40
C SER A 162 -4.04 -19.49 -11.08
N LYS A 163 -4.52 -19.33 -9.84
CA LYS A 163 -5.85 -19.77 -9.39
C LYS A 163 -6.92 -18.72 -9.64
N LEU A 164 -6.54 -17.45 -9.61
CA LEU A 164 -7.45 -16.36 -9.92
C LEU A 164 -7.87 -16.42 -11.39
N TYR A 165 -6.89 -16.55 -12.30
CA TYR A 165 -7.12 -16.60 -13.74
C TYR A 165 -6.17 -17.56 -14.48
N ARG A 166 -6.52 -18.85 -14.52
CA ARG A 166 -5.70 -19.90 -15.13
C ARG A 166 -5.22 -19.64 -16.57
N TYR A 167 -6.02 -18.94 -17.37
CA TYR A 167 -5.75 -18.71 -18.80
C TYR A 167 -5.56 -17.24 -19.17
N ARG A 168 -5.41 -16.35 -18.19
CA ARG A 168 -5.10 -14.93 -18.42
C ARG A 168 -3.74 -14.59 -17.85
N LYS A 169 -3.07 -13.62 -18.47
CA LYS A 169 -1.79 -13.11 -17.97
C LYS A 169 -2.08 -12.10 -16.86
N VAL A 170 -2.20 -12.60 -15.63
CA VAL A 170 -2.45 -11.77 -14.46
C VAL A 170 -1.26 -11.84 -13.53
N ASN A 171 -0.87 -10.68 -13.00
CA ASN A 171 0.12 -10.59 -11.92
C ASN A 171 -0.51 -9.99 -10.67
N VAL A 172 -0.12 -10.50 -9.50
CA VAL A 172 -0.47 -9.92 -8.20
C VAL A 172 0.80 -9.42 -7.55
N GLN A 173 0.92 -8.10 -7.44
CA GLN A 173 1.98 -7.43 -6.71
C GLN A 173 1.49 -7.04 -5.32
N VAL A 174 1.92 -7.82 -4.32
CA VAL A 174 1.84 -7.40 -2.92
C VAL A 174 2.98 -6.42 -2.64
N LEU A 175 2.66 -5.21 -2.19
CA LEU A 175 3.67 -4.22 -1.87
C LEU A 175 4.52 -4.65 -0.66
N PRO A 176 5.84 -4.36 -0.69
CA PRO A 176 6.73 -4.76 0.40
C PRO A 176 6.34 -4.06 1.70
N ARG A 177 6.77 -4.65 2.83
CA ARG A 177 6.55 -4.07 4.16
C ARG A 177 7.06 -2.62 4.21
N GLY A 178 6.30 -1.73 4.82
CA GLY A 178 6.61 -0.29 4.86
C GLY A 178 6.15 0.50 3.62
N LYS A 179 5.84 -0.18 2.50
CA LYS A 179 5.32 0.45 1.27
C LYS A 179 3.87 0.09 0.97
N LYS A 180 3.13 -0.48 1.93
CA LYS A 180 1.73 -0.91 1.75
C LYS A 180 0.74 0.26 1.84
N THR A 181 1.07 1.35 1.18
CA THR A 181 0.36 2.63 1.20
C THR A 181 0.09 3.07 -0.24
N ILE A 182 -0.71 4.12 -0.40
CA ILE A 182 -0.93 4.72 -1.72
C ILE A 182 0.36 5.27 -2.30
N GLN A 183 1.22 5.86 -1.46
CA GLN A 183 2.54 6.31 -1.87
C GLN A 183 3.42 5.16 -2.38
N GLY A 184 3.39 4.00 -1.70
CA GLY A 184 4.13 2.84 -2.19
C GLY A 184 3.59 2.28 -3.51
N ALA A 185 2.29 2.41 -3.76
CA ALA A 185 1.71 2.08 -5.06
C ALA A 185 2.17 3.07 -6.15
N HIS A 186 2.25 4.37 -5.84
CA HIS A 186 2.86 5.39 -6.72
C HIS A 186 4.28 5.01 -7.10
N GLU A 187 5.16 4.80 -6.11
CA GLU A 187 6.55 4.44 -6.34
C GLU A 187 6.70 3.17 -7.20
N TYR A 188 5.87 2.16 -6.94
CA TYR A 188 5.87 0.94 -7.74
C TYR A 188 5.46 1.22 -9.19
N ILE A 189 4.40 2.01 -9.40
CA ILE A 189 3.92 2.40 -10.73
C ILE A 189 4.89 3.32 -11.43
N GLU A 190 5.74 4.09 -10.75
CA GLU A 190 6.81 4.88 -11.37
C GLU A 190 8.01 4.04 -11.81
N GLN A 191 8.30 2.96 -11.10
CA GLN A 191 9.51 2.16 -11.29
C GLN A 191 9.31 0.93 -12.18
N THR A 192 8.09 0.40 -12.29
CA THR A 192 7.83 -0.88 -12.96
C THR A 192 7.71 -0.79 -14.49
N ASP A 193 8.47 -1.55 -15.27
CA ASP A 193 8.24 -1.59 -16.73
C ASP A 193 7.11 -2.56 -17.15
N ILE A 194 6.35 -3.06 -16.17
CA ILE A 194 5.25 -3.99 -16.41
C ILE A 194 4.05 -3.23 -16.98
N GLN A 195 3.78 -3.44 -18.27
CA GLN A 195 2.57 -2.96 -18.91
C GLN A 195 1.41 -3.93 -18.70
N ALA A 196 0.23 -3.39 -18.36
CA ALA A 196 -1.00 -4.15 -18.22
C ALA A 196 -2.18 -3.41 -18.84
N LYS A 197 -3.11 -4.12 -19.47
CA LYS A 197 -4.36 -3.53 -19.98
C LYS A 197 -5.25 -2.99 -18.87
N ASN A 198 -5.19 -3.63 -17.70
CA ASN A 198 -6.00 -3.30 -16.55
C ASN A 198 -5.12 -3.29 -15.29
N ILE A 199 -5.21 -2.25 -14.47
CA ILE A 199 -4.56 -2.19 -13.16
C ILE A 199 -5.63 -2.13 -12.09
N LEU A 200 -5.63 -3.10 -11.18
CA LEU A 200 -6.47 -3.11 -9.99
C LEU A 200 -5.65 -2.66 -8.78
N VAL A 201 -6.09 -1.62 -8.09
CA VAL A 201 -5.40 -1.05 -6.92
C VAL A 201 -6.21 -1.33 -5.65
N MET A 202 -5.54 -1.93 -4.66
CA MET A 202 -6.09 -2.36 -3.37
C MET A 202 -5.17 -1.89 -2.23
N VAL A 203 -5.07 -0.58 -2.02
CA VAL A 203 -4.23 0.04 -0.99
C VAL A 203 -4.94 1.25 -0.38
N GLY A 204 -4.47 1.69 0.80
CA GLY A 204 -4.95 2.88 1.49
C GLY A 204 -5.41 2.64 2.92
N SER A 205 -5.72 1.38 3.29
CA SER A 205 -6.09 1.04 4.68
C SER A 205 -4.98 1.39 5.67
N ASN A 206 -3.71 1.17 5.28
CA ASN A 206 -2.58 1.56 6.12
C ASN A 206 -2.38 3.07 6.18
N ASP A 207 -2.69 3.83 5.12
CA ASP A 207 -2.59 5.29 5.17
C ASP A 207 -3.57 5.85 6.21
N LEU A 208 -4.83 5.40 6.20
CA LEU A 208 -5.83 5.80 7.21
C LEU A 208 -5.38 5.44 8.63
N SER A 209 -4.85 4.23 8.83
CA SER A 209 -4.42 3.82 10.18
C SER A 209 -3.20 4.58 10.71
N HIS A 210 -2.49 5.30 9.85
CA HIS A 210 -1.42 6.23 10.25
C HIS A 210 -1.91 7.69 10.24
N ASN A 211 -3.18 7.91 10.57
CA ASN A 211 -3.83 9.22 10.75
C ASN A 211 -3.83 10.14 9.52
N LYS A 212 -3.69 9.58 8.32
CA LYS A 212 -3.87 10.38 7.10
C LYS A 212 -5.34 10.71 6.95
N SER A 213 -5.66 11.98 6.72
CA SER A 213 -7.06 12.39 6.60
C SER A 213 -7.73 11.69 5.40
N PRO A 214 -9.03 11.37 5.50
CA PRO A 214 -9.81 10.87 4.37
C PRO A 214 -9.73 11.75 3.11
N ASP A 215 -9.55 13.08 3.27
CA ASP A 215 -9.45 14.04 2.15
C ASP A 215 -8.16 13.84 1.39
N ILE A 216 -7.04 13.86 2.12
CA ILE A 216 -5.71 13.69 1.55
C ILE A 216 -5.61 12.31 0.89
N LEU A 217 -6.22 11.27 1.48
CA LEU A 217 -6.17 9.94 0.89
C LEU A 217 -6.89 9.85 -0.46
N ALA A 218 -8.08 10.44 -0.55
CA ALA A 218 -8.85 10.48 -1.79
C ALA A 218 -8.11 11.29 -2.87
N GLU A 219 -7.46 12.41 -2.50
CA GLU A 219 -6.61 13.19 -3.41
C GLU A 219 -5.43 12.37 -3.93
N HIS A 220 -4.74 11.62 -3.05
CA HIS A 220 -3.61 10.77 -3.45
C HIS A 220 -4.02 9.67 -4.45
N LEU A 221 -5.24 9.15 -4.35
CA LEU A 221 -5.81 8.21 -5.33
C LEU A 221 -6.07 8.89 -6.68
N SER A 222 -6.55 10.13 -6.68
CA SER A 222 -6.68 10.94 -7.89
C SER A 222 -5.32 11.18 -8.57
N THR A 223 -4.29 11.48 -7.78
CA THR A 223 -2.92 11.62 -8.31
C THR A 223 -2.40 10.29 -8.87
N LEU A 224 -2.72 9.15 -8.25
CA LEU A 224 -2.33 7.82 -8.73
C LEU A 224 -2.94 7.53 -10.10
N LYS A 225 -4.21 7.90 -10.28
CA LYS A 225 -4.89 7.81 -11.58
C LYS A 225 -4.14 8.60 -12.66
N ASN A 226 -3.74 9.84 -12.35
CA ASN A 226 -3.00 10.68 -13.30
C ASN A 226 -1.64 10.08 -13.66
N LEU A 227 -0.92 9.55 -12.67
CA LEU A 227 0.35 8.84 -12.89
C LEU A 227 0.17 7.65 -13.85
N VAL A 228 -0.82 6.78 -13.60
CA VAL A 228 -1.09 5.61 -14.45
C VAL A 228 -1.46 6.05 -15.86
N ASN A 229 -2.33 7.05 -16.03
CA ASN A 229 -2.71 7.53 -17.36
C ASN A 229 -1.51 8.11 -18.12
N ASN A 230 -0.58 8.78 -17.43
CA ASN A 230 0.62 9.35 -18.05
C ASN A 230 1.61 8.26 -18.48
N ARG A 231 1.81 7.23 -17.62
CA ARG A 231 2.81 6.18 -17.89
C ARG A 231 2.26 5.07 -18.80
N PHE A 232 0.97 4.79 -18.70
CA PHE A 232 0.27 3.71 -19.39
C PHE A 232 -1.09 4.21 -19.94
N PRO A 233 -1.10 5.01 -21.03
CA PRO A 233 -2.30 5.72 -21.50
C PRO A 233 -3.46 4.82 -21.97
N ASN A 234 -3.19 3.54 -22.25
CA ASN A 234 -4.19 2.58 -22.71
C ASN A 234 -4.65 1.61 -21.60
N THR A 235 -4.34 1.93 -20.34
CA THR A 235 -4.65 1.08 -19.19
C THR A 235 -5.91 1.53 -18.49
N ASN A 236 -6.85 0.61 -18.26
CA ASN A 236 -7.99 0.86 -17.39
C ASN A 236 -7.58 0.71 -15.93
N ILE A 237 -8.10 1.58 -15.08
CA ILE A 237 -7.82 1.55 -13.65
C ILE A 237 -9.08 1.07 -12.93
N HIS A 238 -8.88 0.13 -12.02
CA HIS A 238 -9.88 -0.40 -11.13
C HIS A 238 -9.42 -0.12 -9.71
N VAL A 239 -10.26 0.46 -8.88
CA VAL A 239 -9.95 0.67 -7.46
C VAL A 239 -10.86 -0.22 -6.64
N PHE A 240 -10.29 -0.90 -5.66
CA PHE A 240 -11.04 -1.66 -4.70
C PHE A 240 -11.33 -0.77 -3.47
N PRO A 241 -12.58 -0.67 -3.01
CA PRO A 241 -12.94 0.09 -1.82
C PRO A 241 -12.18 -0.42 -0.59
N LEU A 242 -11.87 0.48 0.35
CA LEU A 242 -11.24 0.08 1.60
C LEU A 242 -12.18 -0.80 2.43
N PHE A 243 -11.62 -1.79 3.11
CA PHE A 243 -12.36 -2.62 4.05
C PHE A 243 -12.58 -1.90 5.36
N HIS A 244 -13.75 -2.07 5.95
CA HIS A 244 -13.92 -1.86 7.39
C HIS A 244 -13.00 -2.82 8.18
N ARG A 245 -12.71 -2.46 9.41
CA ARG A 245 -12.04 -3.31 10.39
C ARG A 245 -13.02 -3.66 11.50
N LEU A 246 -12.85 -4.86 12.03
CA LEU A 246 -13.71 -5.36 13.09
C LEU A 246 -13.48 -4.53 14.37
N ASN A 247 -14.55 -4.03 14.97
CA ASN A 247 -14.54 -3.26 16.21
C ASN A 247 -13.75 -1.91 16.18
N GLU A 248 -13.42 -1.38 15.00
CA GLU A 248 -12.78 -0.06 14.86
C GLU A 248 -13.77 0.98 14.29
N GLU A 249 -14.72 1.44 15.10
CA GLU A 249 -15.83 2.28 14.62
C GLU A 249 -15.38 3.62 13.99
N LEU A 250 -14.44 4.31 14.62
CA LEU A 250 -13.91 5.58 14.09
C LEU A 250 -13.17 5.38 12.76
N PHE A 251 -12.31 4.35 12.68
CA PHE A 251 -11.64 3.98 11.43
C PHE A 251 -12.65 3.65 10.33
N ASN A 252 -13.74 2.96 10.67
CA ASN A 252 -14.77 2.59 9.70
C ASN A 252 -15.56 3.79 9.18
N GLN A 253 -15.77 4.82 10.01
CA GLN A 253 -16.35 6.09 9.56
C GLN A 253 -15.43 6.77 8.53
N ASP A 254 -14.12 6.79 8.78
CA ASP A 254 -13.14 7.32 7.82
C ASP A 254 -13.12 6.51 6.52
N VAL A 255 -13.21 5.18 6.60
CA VAL A 255 -13.35 4.30 5.43
C VAL A 255 -14.62 4.62 4.65
N ASP A 256 -15.76 4.83 5.30
CA ASP A 256 -17.02 5.19 4.63
C ASP A 256 -16.89 6.52 3.88
N ILE A 257 -16.21 7.51 4.48
CA ILE A 257 -15.93 8.80 3.85
C ILE A 257 -15.04 8.61 2.60
N VAL A 258 -13.95 7.84 2.72
CA VAL A 258 -13.04 7.56 1.59
C VAL A 258 -13.77 6.82 0.47
N ASN A 259 -14.51 5.76 0.78
CA ASN A 259 -15.23 4.97 -0.22
C ASN A 259 -16.31 5.79 -0.94
N THR A 260 -17.06 6.61 -0.20
CA THR A 260 -18.03 7.56 -0.80
C THR A 260 -17.35 8.54 -1.74
N ARG A 261 -16.13 9.00 -1.42
CA ARG A 261 -15.36 9.89 -2.30
C ARG A 261 -14.83 9.15 -3.53
N LEU A 262 -14.41 7.91 -3.38
CA LEU A 262 -13.96 7.08 -4.51
C LEU A 262 -15.06 6.85 -5.54
N GLU A 263 -16.30 6.65 -5.10
CA GLU A 263 -17.46 6.56 -6.00
C GLU A 263 -17.62 7.80 -6.88
N ARG A 264 -17.30 8.99 -6.36
CA ARG A 264 -17.36 10.25 -7.11
C ARG A 264 -16.23 10.42 -8.13
N LEU A 265 -15.15 9.65 -8.02
CA LEU A 265 -14.00 9.71 -8.94
C LEU A 265 -14.18 8.81 -10.17
N ILE A 266 -15.23 7.97 -10.19
CA ILE A 266 -15.53 7.04 -11.28
C ILE A 266 -15.64 7.80 -12.60
N SER A 267 -15.03 7.24 -13.64
CA SER A 267 -14.99 7.80 -15.00
C SER A 267 -14.74 6.68 -16.01
N ASN A 268 -14.73 6.97 -17.31
CA ASN A 268 -14.52 5.94 -18.34
C ASN A 268 -13.21 5.14 -18.17
N SER A 269 -12.15 5.76 -17.62
CA SER A 269 -10.85 5.11 -17.37
C SER A 269 -10.64 4.66 -15.91
N LEU A 270 -11.59 4.94 -15.01
CA LEU A 270 -11.53 4.56 -13.60
C LEU A 270 -12.85 3.93 -13.16
N SER A 271 -12.80 2.66 -12.78
CA SER A 271 -13.97 1.95 -12.22
C SER A 271 -13.74 1.53 -10.78
N LEU A 272 -14.82 1.41 -10.03
CA LEU A 272 -14.81 0.94 -8.66
C LEU A 272 -15.27 -0.52 -8.61
N VAL A 273 -14.53 -1.37 -7.91
CA VAL A 273 -14.94 -2.76 -7.67
C VAL A 273 -16.01 -2.78 -6.58
N ARG A 274 -17.19 -3.34 -6.88
CA ARG A 274 -18.21 -3.53 -5.85
C ARG A 274 -17.79 -4.63 -4.88
N ASN A 275 -17.90 -4.37 -3.59
CA ASN A 275 -17.52 -5.31 -2.52
C ASN A 275 -18.67 -5.58 -1.53
N ASP A 276 -19.92 -5.36 -1.95
CA ASP A 276 -21.14 -5.51 -1.12
C ASP A 276 -21.27 -6.89 -0.46
N ASN A 277 -20.63 -7.92 -1.03
CA ASN A 277 -20.62 -9.28 -0.52
C ASN A 277 -19.67 -9.48 0.69
N ILE A 278 -18.78 -8.53 0.97
CA ILE A 278 -17.75 -8.63 2.01
C ILE A 278 -18.12 -7.75 3.20
N ASN A 279 -18.97 -8.26 4.09
CA ASN A 279 -19.26 -7.58 5.34
C ASN A 279 -18.24 -7.96 6.42
N VAL A 280 -17.09 -7.28 6.46
CA VAL A 280 -16.02 -7.49 7.44
C VAL A 280 -16.41 -7.18 8.90
N ARG A 281 -17.61 -6.63 9.16
CA ARG A 281 -18.19 -6.61 10.52
C ARG A 281 -18.64 -8.00 10.97
N ASN A 282 -18.76 -8.96 10.05
CA ASN A 282 -18.97 -10.36 10.36
C ASN A 282 -17.63 -11.04 10.66
N HIS A 283 -17.47 -11.51 11.90
CA HIS A 283 -16.29 -12.26 12.37
C HIS A 283 -15.91 -13.45 11.48
N ARG A 284 -16.85 -14.02 10.70
CA ARG A 284 -16.54 -15.10 9.76
C ARG A 284 -15.56 -14.69 8.68
N TYR A 285 -15.56 -13.42 8.26
CA TYR A 285 -14.75 -12.93 7.13
C TYR A 285 -13.40 -12.36 7.54
N CYS A 286 -13.17 -12.15 8.83
CA CYS A 286 -11.92 -11.61 9.36
C CYS A 286 -11.18 -12.65 10.21
N LEU A 287 -9.86 -12.51 10.30
CA LEU A 287 -9.05 -13.21 11.28
C LEU A 287 -9.29 -12.60 12.67
N THR A 288 -8.69 -13.23 13.68
CA THR A 288 -8.77 -12.80 15.08
C THR A 288 -8.16 -11.41 15.33
N ASP A 289 -7.33 -10.92 14.41
CA ASP A 289 -6.77 -9.56 14.48
C ASP A 289 -7.75 -8.46 14.04
N GLY A 290 -8.93 -8.84 13.51
CA GLY A 290 -9.96 -7.90 13.08
C GLY A 290 -9.63 -7.09 11.83
N LEU A 291 -8.46 -7.32 11.22
CA LEU A 291 -7.94 -6.58 10.07
C LEU A 291 -7.84 -7.47 8.84
N HIS A 292 -7.18 -8.61 8.96
CA HIS A 292 -6.90 -9.47 7.83
C HIS A 292 -8.08 -10.39 7.54
N LEU A 293 -8.26 -10.76 6.26
CA LEU A 293 -9.35 -11.65 5.86
C LEU A 293 -9.08 -13.09 6.28
N SER A 294 -10.15 -13.77 6.71
CA SER A 294 -10.15 -15.22 6.88
C SER A 294 -10.16 -15.94 5.51
N ILE A 295 -10.09 -17.27 5.51
CA ILE A 295 -10.29 -18.06 4.28
C ILE A 295 -11.65 -17.74 3.63
N SER A 296 -12.71 -17.57 4.44
CA SER A 296 -14.02 -17.20 3.93
C SER A 296 -14.03 -15.77 3.38
N GLY A 297 -13.36 -14.82 4.06
CA GLY A 297 -13.24 -13.45 3.57
C GLY A 297 -12.45 -13.36 2.26
N ASN A 298 -11.35 -14.10 2.14
CA ASN A 298 -10.55 -14.20 0.91
C ASN A 298 -11.35 -14.78 -0.26
N PHE A 299 -12.23 -15.74 0.00
CA PHE A 299 -13.12 -16.27 -1.04
C PHE A 299 -14.10 -15.21 -1.56
N GLU A 300 -14.69 -14.42 -0.65
CA GLU A 300 -15.56 -13.30 -1.04
C GLU A 300 -14.79 -12.18 -1.74
N LEU A 301 -13.53 -11.93 -1.36
CA LEU A 301 -12.64 -11.04 -2.09
C LEU A 301 -12.41 -11.50 -3.53
N VAL A 302 -12.06 -12.77 -3.72
CA VAL A 302 -11.87 -13.36 -5.05
C VAL A 302 -13.16 -13.26 -5.88
N ARG A 303 -14.32 -13.52 -5.25
CA ARG A 303 -15.63 -13.36 -5.90
C ARG A 303 -15.88 -11.93 -6.34
N ALA A 304 -15.61 -10.93 -5.50
CA ALA A 304 -15.78 -9.52 -5.83
C ALA A 304 -14.88 -9.13 -7.01
N ILE A 305 -13.59 -9.49 -6.96
CA ILE A 305 -12.63 -9.26 -8.06
C ILE A 305 -13.14 -9.91 -9.35
N LYS A 306 -13.54 -11.18 -9.32
CA LYS A 306 -14.00 -11.90 -10.52
C LYS A 306 -15.28 -11.34 -11.10
N SER A 307 -16.24 -10.97 -10.26
CA SER A 307 -17.51 -10.40 -10.72
C SER A 307 -17.28 -9.08 -11.47
N HIS A 308 -16.32 -8.27 -11.03
CA HIS A 308 -15.94 -7.03 -11.68
C HIS A 308 -15.04 -7.23 -12.91
N MET A 309 -13.98 -8.01 -12.77
CA MET A 309 -12.91 -8.12 -13.76
C MET A 309 -13.24 -9.10 -14.89
N ASN A 310 -14.10 -10.10 -14.68
CA ASN A 310 -14.39 -11.09 -15.73
C ASN A 310 -14.92 -10.45 -17.03
N PRO A 311 -15.95 -9.57 -17.01
CA PRO A 311 -16.41 -8.90 -18.23
C PRO A 311 -15.32 -8.07 -18.89
N VAL A 312 -14.52 -7.34 -18.10
CA VAL A 312 -13.39 -6.51 -18.55
C VAL A 312 -12.33 -7.36 -19.25
N LEU A 313 -12.13 -8.59 -18.78
CA LEU A 313 -11.19 -9.55 -19.35
C LEU A 313 -11.80 -10.40 -20.46
N GLY A 314 -13.02 -10.12 -20.92
CA GLY A 314 -13.72 -10.92 -21.94
C GLY A 314 -13.96 -12.37 -21.51
N LEU A 315 -14.23 -12.58 -20.22
CA LEU A 315 -14.60 -13.86 -19.63
C LEU A 315 -16.10 -13.86 -19.30
N LYS A 316 -16.68 -15.04 -19.15
CA LYS A 316 -18.06 -15.18 -18.66
C LYS A 316 -18.19 -14.52 -17.29
N ASP A 317 -19.32 -13.87 -17.05
CA ASP A 317 -19.67 -13.32 -15.74
C ASP A 317 -19.48 -14.40 -14.66
N TYR A 318 -18.90 -14.01 -13.52
CA TYR A 318 -18.67 -14.92 -12.40
C TYR A 318 -19.97 -15.58 -11.91
N HIS A 319 -21.09 -14.86 -11.95
CA HIS A 319 -22.40 -15.38 -11.56
C HIS A 319 -22.91 -16.51 -12.47
N ASN A 320 -22.38 -16.61 -13.69
CA ASN A 320 -22.75 -17.64 -14.66
C ASN A 320 -21.91 -18.92 -14.54
N TYR A 321 -20.93 -18.98 -13.64
CA TYR A 321 -20.26 -20.24 -13.33
C TYR A 321 -21.14 -21.04 -12.38
N ASN A 322 -21.48 -22.27 -12.76
CA ASN A 322 -22.23 -23.18 -11.91
C ASN A 322 -21.57 -23.28 -10.53
N GLN A 323 -22.33 -23.02 -9.46
CA GLN A 323 -21.81 -23.08 -8.09
C GLN A 323 -21.26 -24.47 -7.74
N SER A 324 -21.72 -25.52 -8.42
CA SER A 324 -21.22 -26.89 -8.28
C SER A 324 -19.77 -27.09 -8.74
N GLU A 325 -19.25 -26.29 -9.68
CA GLU A 325 -17.87 -26.42 -10.16
C GLU A 325 -16.86 -25.64 -9.31
N ASN A 326 -17.30 -24.64 -8.55
CA ASN A 326 -16.43 -23.74 -7.78
C ASN A 326 -16.01 -24.31 -6.41
N ILE A 327 -16.81 -25.19 -5.80
CA ILE A 327 -16.48 -25.77 -4.48
C ILE A 327 -15.22 -26.64 -4.56
N HIS A 328 -15.00 -27.34 -5.69
CA HIS A 328 -13.85 -28.24 -5.86
C HIS A 328 -12.51 -27.54 -6.14
N GLN A 329 -12.49 -26.24 -6.47
CA GLN A 329 -11.25 -25.57 -6.88
C GLN A 329 -10.44 -24.96 -5.72
N LEU A 330 -11.03 -24.82 -4.53
CA LEU A 330 -10.36 -24.25 -3.34
C LEU A 330 -10.32 -25.19 -2.14
N THR A 331 -11.03 -26.31 -2.18
CA THR A 331 -11.16 -27.24 -1.04
C THR A 331 -10.37 -28.52 -1.18
N THR A 332 -9.50 -28.72 -2.17
CA THR A 332 -8.62 -29.90 -2.12
C THR A 332 -7.73 -29.77 -0.89
N PRO A 333 -7.98 -30.56 0.17
CA PRO A 333 -7.06 -30.59 1.29
C PRO A 333 -5.77 -31.14 0.69
N ARG A 334 -4.62 -30.58 1.08
CA ARG A 334 -3.36 -31.30 0.91
C ARG A 334 -3.58 -32.67 1.56
N LYS A 335 -3.79 -33.71 0.75
CA LYS A 335 -3.50 -35.07 1.19
C LYS A 335 -2.03 -35.01 1.57
N ASN A 336 -1.76 -34.97 2.87
CA ASN A 336 -0.45 -35.25 3.38
C ASN A 336 -0.12 -36.64 2.81
N HIS A 337 0.70 -36.66 1.77
CA HIS A 337 1.40 -37.86 1.37
C HIS A 337 2.31 -38.19 2.54
N LEU A 338 1.79 -39.00 3.47
CA LEU A 338 2.62 -39.82 4.31
C LEU A 338 3.58 -40.56 3.37
N PRO A 339 4.90 -40.47 3.59
CA PRO A 339 5.83 -41.26 2.79
C PRO A 339 5.44 -42.74 2.91
N PRO A 340 5.59 -43.53 1.84
CA PRO A 340 5.27 -44.94 1.87
C PRO A 340 6.06 -45.58 3.03
N GLN A 341 5.34 -46.20 3.96
CA GLN A 341 5.98 -46.99 5.01
C GLN A 341 6.71 -48.14 4.31
N HIS A 342 8.04 -48.08 4.33
CA HIS A 342 8.86 -49.22 4.02
C HIS A 342 8.52 -50.33 5.00
N THR A 343 7.83 -51.35 4.52
CA THR A 343 7.72 -52.64 5.19
C THR A 343 9.12 -53.24 5.31
N MET A 344 9.64 -53.31 6.52
CA MET A 344 10.83 -54.10 6.83
C MET A 344 10.51 -55.59 6.60
N PRO A 345 11.39 -56.35 5.93
CA PRO A 345 11.21 -57.79 5.80
C PRO A 345 11.42 -58.50 7.14
N ASN A 346 10.53 -59.44 7.43
CA ASN A 346 10.56 -60.36 8.57
C ASN A 346 11.96 -60.95 8.77
N ARG A 347 12.59 -60.67 9.92
CA ARG A 347 13.66 -61.51 10.44
C ARG A 347 13.05 -62.69 11.19
N LEU A 348 13.22 -63.86 10.58
CA LEU A 348 13.09 -65.17 11.21
C LEU A 348 14.03 -65.24 12.43
N PHE A 349 13.46 -65.48 13.61
CA PHE A 349 14.19 -66.01 14.76
C PHE A 349 14.32 -67.52 14.57
N PHE A 350 15.55 -68.00 14.41
CA PHE A 350 15.88 -69.40 14.72
C PHE A 350 16.26 -69.48 16.20
N ALA A 351 15.63 -70.42 16.89
CA ALA A 351 15.99 -70.84 18.23
C ALA A 351 17.24 -71.73 18.21
N SER A 352 18.13 -71.52 19.17
CA SER A 352 19.04 -72.51 19.76
C SER A 352 19.58 -71.95 21.07
#